data_AF-A0A9P6L072-F1
#
_entry.id   AF-A0A9P6L072-F1
#
_cell.length_a   1.000
_cell.length_b   1.000
_cell.length_c   1.000
_cell.angle_alpha   90.00
_cell.angle_beta   90.00
_cell.angle_gamma   90.00
#
_symmetry.space_group_name_H-M   'P 1'
#
loop_
_entity.id
_entity.type
_entity.pdbx_description
1 polymer ?
#
loop_
_entity_poly.entity_id
_entity_poly.type
_entity_poly.pdbx_seq_one_letter_code
_entity_poly.pdbx_strand_id
1 'polypeptide(L)'
;MNNKISKTINLIKKSYNQPLVFHALCNHLCYIMEGANPIYEIKDEWSKILIYSVVQNNIPNQGLESKIVSLLRTLKKEKNNKATRLKIMIIAWYLKNRNVGSVNNIILFELVNSFLGISEYIDGLIISILNSTVNASQLGCKANKKFRNESLEQMVKKIRASNIDDTCKILALPLYTQYDVEPVLGEVDIQNTLDNFFLFECVCYYAKYCKNESYVRNLIPQNEIFIANLSRFIQKNFEIEATSQTTELCLEDREIYKLILEAYEIAPDKNKFKSNLLEYISSLK
;
A
#
# COMPACT_ATOMS: atom_id res chain seq x y z
N MET A 1 -28.09 -4.50 1.25
CA MET A 1 -26.84 -3.71 1.25
C MET A 1 -27.13 -2.36 0.63
N ASN A 2 -26.75 -1.23 1.26
CA ASN A 2 -26.92 0.11 0.66
C ASN A 2 -26.36 0.10 -0.77
N ASN A 3 -27.14 0.54 -1.75
CA ASN A 3 -26.78 0.46 -3.16
C ASN A 3 -25.42 1.13 -3.44
N LYS A 4 -25.08 2.20 -2.70
CA LYS A 4 -23.78 2.87 -2.78
C LYS A 4 -22.60 2.00 -2.32
N ILE A 5 -22.77 1.26 -1.22
CA ILE A 5 -21.75 0.31 -0.71
C ILE A 5 -21.52 -0.80 -1.74
N SER A 6 -22.60 -1.40 -2.26
CA SER A 6 -22.54 -2.43 -3.31
C SER A 6 -21.84 -1.95 -4.57
N LYS A 7 -22.21 -0.76 -5.05
CA LYS A 7 -21.59 -0.15 -6.22
C LYS A 7 -20.09 0.07 -6.00
N THR A 8 -19.71 0.62 -4.84
CA THR A 8 -18.30 0.89 -4.50
C THR A 8 -17.47 -0.39 -4.41
N ILE A 9 -17.97 -1.43 -3.73
CA ILE A 9 -17.27 -2.73 -3.66
C ILE A 9 -17.08 -3.33 -5.06
N ASN A 10 -18.10 -3.26 -5.91
CA ASN A 10 -18.02 -3.77 -7.27
C ASN A 10 -17.01 -2.99 -8.13
N LEU A 11 -16.89 -1.68 -7.92
CA LEU A 11 -15.86 -0.86 -8.57
C LEU A 11 -14.46 -1.23 -8.09
N ILE A 12 -14.25 -1.40 -6.78
CA ILE A 12 -12.97 -1.85 -6.21
C ILE A 12 -12.57 -3.20 -6.81
N LYS A 13 -13.51 -4.14 -6.92
CA LYS A 13 -13.25 -5.45 -7.54
C LYS A 13 -12.85 -5.38 -9.02
N LYS A 14 -13.08 -4.25 -9.68
CA LYS A 14 -12.74 -4.00 -11.09
C LYS A 14 -11.51 -3.10 -11.26
N SER A 15 -10.94 -2.53 -10.20
CA SER A 15 -9.79 -1.61 -10.26
C SER A 15 -8.44 -2.35 -10.41
N TYR A 16 -8.42 -3.41 -11.22
CA TYR A 16 -7.22 -4.21 -11.47
C TYR A 16 -6.11 -3.33 -12.04
N ASN A 17 -4.89 -3.42 -11.47
CA ASN A 17 -3.73 -2.63 -11.87
C ASN A 17 -3.96 -1.10 -11.87
N GLN A 18 -4.92 -0.59 -11.10
CA GLN A 18 -5.18 0.85 -10.97
C GLN A 18 -5.05 1.25 -9.50
N PRO A 19 -3.82 1.40 -8.96
CA PRO A 19 -3.60 1.60 -7.52
C PRO A 19 -4.22 2.89 -6.97
N LEU A 20 -4.18 3.99 -7.73
CA LEU A 20 -4.76 5.26 -7.34
C LEU A 20 -6.29 5.17 -7.26
N VAL A 21 -6.92 4.58 -8.28
CA VAL A 21 -8.37 4.35 -8.31
C VAL A 21 -8.78 3.42 -7.15
N PHE A 22 -8.04 2.34 -6.93
CA PHE A 22 -8.25 1.44 -5.80
C PHE A 22 -8.20 2.21 -4.46
N HIS A 23 -7.16 3.01 -4.26
CA HIS A 23 -6.97 3.80 -3.04
C HIS A 23 -8.12 4.77 -2.80
N ALA A 24 -8.50 5.53 -3.82
CA ALA A 24 -9.61 6.49 -3.76
C ALA A 24 -10.93 5.79 -3.43
N LEU A 25 -11.22 4.65 -4.07
CA LEU A 25 -12.44 3.88 -3.81
C LEU A 25 -12.45 3.26 -2.41
N CYS A 26 -11.31 2.79 -1.89
CA CYS A 26 -11.22 2.29 -0.52
C CYS A 26 -11.43 3.40 0.52
N ASN A 27 -10.88 4.59 0.30
CA ASN A 27 -11.14 5.77 1.15
C ASN A 27 -12.61 6.20 1.10
N HIS A 28 -13.20 6.23 -0.09
CA HIS A 28 -14.63 6.50 -0.24
C HIS A 28 -15.48 5.45 0.48
N LEU A 29 -15.10 4.17 0.37
CA LEU A 29 -15.77 3.09 1.09
C LEU A 29 -15.65 3.24 2.61
N CYS A 30 -14.50 3.69 3.12
CA CYS A 30 -14.31 4.03 4.54
C CYS A 30 -15.28 5.13 4.98
N TYR A 31 -15.35 6.23 4.22
CA TYR A 31 -16.25 7.35 4.50
C TYR A 31 -17.73 6.93 4.52
N ILE A 32 -18.22 6.19 3.52
CA ILE A 32 -19.63 5.76 3.50
C ILE A 32 -19.97 4.69 4.54
N MET A 33 -18.95 4.03 5.11
CA MET A 33 -19.09 3.03 6.16
C MET A 33 -18.82 3.60 7.55
N GLU A 34 -18.54 4.90 7.67
CA GLU A 34 -18.32 5.56 8.94
C GLU A 34 -19.55 5.42 9.85
N GLY A 35 -19.33 4.91 11.08
CA GLY A 35 -20.41 4.62 12.03
C GLY A 35 -21.30 3.41 11.68
N ALA A 36 -21.05 2.71 10.57
CA ALA A 36 -21.84 1.53 10.19
C ALA A 36 -21.34 0.25 10.89
N ASN A 37 -22.28 -0.61 11.30
CA ASN A 37 -21.96 -1.90 11.88
C ASN A 37 -21.62 -2.92 10.77
N PRO A 38 -20.44 -3.57 10.76
CA PRO A 38 -20.02 -4.45 9.68
C PRO A 38 -20.75 -5.81 9.64
N ILE A 39 -21.71 -6.06 10.55
CA ILE A 39 -22.56 -7.27 10.62
C ILE A 39 -23.63 -7.26 9.52
N TYR A 40 -23.25 -6.89 8.30
CA TYR A 40 -24.10 -7.13 7.13
C TYR A 40 -23.92 -8.58 6.67
N GLU A 41 -24.99 -9.21 6.21
CA GLU A 41 -24.94 -10.54 5.56
C GLU A 41 -24.24 -10.44 4.20
N ILE A 42 -22.92 -10.35 4.22
CA ILE A 42 -22.09 -10.37 3.04
C ILE A 42 -21.72 -11.82 2.77
N LYS A 43 -22.34 -12.40 1.73
CA LYS A 43 -22.10 -13.79 1.32
C LYS A 43 -20.72 -13.99 0.70
N ASP A 44 -20.20 -12.97 0.02
CA ASP A 44 -18.93 -13.03 -0.69
C ASP A 44 -17.75 -12.70 0.24
N GLU A 45 -16.78 -13.62 0.33
CA GLU A 45 -15.63 -13.51 1.23
C GLU A 45 -14.75 -12.29 0.93
N TRP A 46 -14.63 -11.89 -0.34
CA TRP A 46 -13.82 -10.72 -0.72
C TRP A 46 -14.44 -9.41 -0.28
N SER A 47 -15.74 -9.28 -0.48
CA SER A 47 -16.53 -8.15 0.02
C SER A 47 -16.48 -8.11 1.53
N LYS A 48 -16.45 -9.27 2.20
CA LYS A 48 -16.27 -9.35 3.65
C LYS A 48 -14.90 -8.80 4.06
N ILE A 49 -13.80 -9.26 3.47
CA ILE A 49 -12.46 -8.72 3.77
C ILE A 49 -12.41 -7.21 3.52
N LEU A 50 -12.98 -6.72 2.41
CA LEU A 50 -13.06 -5.30 2.07
C LEU A 50 -13.85 -4.48 3.10
N ILE A 51 -15.00 -4.96 3.56
CA ILE A 51 -15.77 -4.24 4.58
C ILE A 51 -15.00 -4.21 5.91
N TYR A 52 -14.37 -5.31 6.29
CA TYR A 52 -13.51 -5.31 7.47
C TYR A 52 -12.20 -4.55 7.27
N SER A 53 -11.82 -4.20 6.03
CA SER A 53 -10.66 -3.35 5.77
C SER A 53 -10.95 -1.87 5.86
N VAL A 54 -12.22 -1.46 5.83
CA VAL A 54 -12.62 -0.04 5.84
C VAL A 54 -13.38 0.36 7.11
N VAL A 55 -13.87 -0.60 7.89
CA VAL A 55 -14.55 -0.34 9.16
C VAL A 55 -13.56 -0.50 10.31
N GLN A 56 -13.51 0.50 11.19
CA GLN A 56 -12.74 0.41 12.44
C GLN A 56 -13.35 -0.67 13.35
N ASN A 57 -12.75 -1.85 13.35
CA ASN A 57 -13.09 -2.91 14.28
C ASN A 57 -11.84 -3.30 15.07
N ASN A 58 -11.84 -3.03 16.37
CA ASN A 58 -10.70 -3.31 17.24
C ASN A 58 -10.59 -4.79 17.64
N ILE A 59 -11.59 -5.62 17.34
CA ILE A 59 -11.65 -7.03 17.72
C ILE A 59 -11.02 -7.90 16.61
N PRO A 60 -10.03 -8.77 16.92
CA PRO A 60 -9.49 -9.73 15.96
C PRO A 60 -10.57 -10.66 15.40
N ASN A 61 -10.59 -10.85 14.09
CA ASN A 61 -11.54 -11.76 13.44
C ASN A 61 -10.82 -13.06 13.04
N GLN A 62 -10.57 -13.93 14.02
CA GLN A 62 -9.75 -15.13 13.83
C GLN A 62 -10.24 -16.04 12.69
N GLY A 63 -11.57 -16.13 12.50
CA GLY A 63 -12.16 -16.92 11.43
C GLY A 63 -11.85 -16.32 10.04
N LEU A 64 -11.96 -15.00 9.89
CA LEU A 64 -11.58 -14.32 8.66
C LEU A 64 -10.06 -14.39 8.43
N GLU A 65 -9.27 -14.18 9.47
CA GLU A 65 -7.81 -14.18 9.39
C GLU A 65 -7.26 -15.55 8.99
N SER A 66 -7.83 -16.64 9.51
CA SER A 66 -7.46 -18.00 9.11
C SER A 66 -7.74 -18.26 7.62
N LYS A 67 -8.86 -17.73 7.11
CA LYS A 67 -9.18 -17.79 5.67
C LYS A 67 -8.20 -16.97 4.83
N ILE A 68 -7.85 -15.76 5.28
CA ILE A 68 -6.83 -14.93 4.63
C ILE A 68 -5.49 -15.65 4.55
N VAL A 69 -5.04 -16.32 5.61
CA VAL A 69 -3.78 -17.08 5.61
C VAL A 69 -3.82 -18.23 4.59
N SER A 70 -4.91 -19.02 4.60
CA SER A 70 -5.09 -20.11 3.63
C SER A 70 -5.03 -19.60 2.19
N LEU A 71 -5.74 -18.50 1.94
CA LEU A 71 -5.79 -17.83 0.65
C LEU A 71 -4.42 -17.30 0.21
N LEU A 72 -3.67 -16.60 1.07
CA LEU A 72 -2.33 -16.12 0.74
C LEU A 72 -1.42 -17.27 0.30
N ARG A 73 -1.53 -18.45 0.91
CA ARG A 73 -0.75 -19.63 0.49
C ARG A 73 -1.10 -20.09 -0.93
N THR A 74 -2.36 -20.00 -1.33
CA THR A 74 -2.78 -20.33 -2.71
C THR A 74 -2.31 -19.30 -3.73
N LEU A 75 -2.35 -18.01 -3.37
CA LEU A 75 -2.01 -16.91 -4.28
C LEU A 75 -0.52 -16.82 -4.64
N LYS A 76 0.37 -17.46 -3.87
CA LYS A 76 1.83 -17.42 -4.11
C LYS A 76 2.23 -17.84 -5.53
N LYS A 77 1.51 -18.82 -6.10
CA LYS A 77 1.80 -19.39 -7.42
C LYS A 77 1.41 -18.44 -8.56
N GLU A 78 0.54 -17.48 -8.30
CA GLU A 78 -0.07 -16.60 -9.32
C GLU A 78 0.15 -15.12 -9.01
N LYS A 79 1.25 -14.78 -8.31
CA LYS A 79 1.51 -13.43 -7.81
C LYS A 79 1.54 -12.33 -8.89
N ASN A 80 1.79 -12.71 -10.14
CA ASN A 80 1.81 -11.78 -11.29
C ASN A 80 0.43 -11.57 -11.94
N ASN A 81 -0.57 -12.37 -11.58
CA ASN A 81 -1.93 -12.21 -12.10
C ASN A 81 -2.59 -10.93 -11.54
N LYS A 82 -3.22 -10.13 -12.41
CA LYS A 82 -3.86 -8.85 -12.03
C LYS A 82 -4.91 -9.01 -10.92
N ALA A 83 -5.70 -10.09 -10.97
CA ALA A 83 -6.70 -10.38 -9.95
C ALA A 83 -6.07 -10.80 -8.62
N THR A 84 -4.96 -11.55 -8.67
CA THR A 84 -4.18 -11.89 -7.48
C THR A 84 -3.58 -10.66 -6.83
N ARG A 85 -3.01 -9.73 -7.62
CA ARG A 85 -2.47 -8.45 -7.13
C ARG A 85 -3.55 -7.62 -6.42
N LEU A 86 -4.73 -7.51 -7.00
CA LEU A 86 -5.86 -6.82 -6.36
C LEU A 86 -6.23 -7.47 -5.01
N LYS A 87 -6.30 -8.80 -4.95
CA LYS A 87 -6.59 -9.52 -3.69
C LYS A 87 -5.53 -9.25 -2.63
N ILE A 88 -4.26 -9.20 -3.01
CA ILE A 88 -3.15 -8.84 -2.11
C ILE A 88 -3.30 -7.40 -1.62
N MET A 89 -3.62 -6.45 -2.51
CA MET A 89 -3.87 -5.04 -2.12
C MET A 89 -5.00 -4.93 -1.11
N ILE A 90 -6.10 -5.67 -1.31
CA ILE A 90 -7.24 -5.72 -0.38
C ILE A 90 -6.80 -6.25 1.00
N ILE A 91 -6.00 -7.32 1.04
CA ILE A 91 -5.49 -7.91 2.28
C ILE A 91 -4.51 -6.97 2.99
N ALA A 92 -3.65 -6.29 2.24
CA ALA A 92 -2.74 -5.28 2.79
C ALA A 92 -3.54 -4.11 3.38
N TRP A 93 -4.57 -3.63 2.68
CA TRP A 93 -5.48 -2.59 3.20
C TRP A 93 -6.21 -3.05 4.46
N TYR A 94 -6.63 -4.33 4.51
CA TYR A 94 -7.21 -4.92 5.71
C TYR A 94 -6.28 -4.80 6.90
N LEU A 95 -5.01 -5.16 6.75
CA LEU A 95 -4.02 -5.04 7.84
C LEU A 95 -3.68 -3.59 8.18
N LYS A 96 -3.55 -2.71 7.18
CA LYS A 96 -3.18 -1.29 7.36
C LYS A 96 -4.16 -0.55 8.27
N ASN A 97 -5.45 -0.88 8.19
CA ASN A 97 -6.49 -0.24 9.00
C ASN A 97 -6.79 -0.97 10.32
N ARG A 98 -6.00 -1.98 10.70
CA ARG A 98 -6.08 -2.56 12.04
C ARG A 98 -5.32 -1.69 13.02
N ASN A 99 -5.77 -1.69 14.26
CA ASN A 99 -4.95 -1.19 15.36
C ASN A 99 -3.61 -1.97 15.37
N VAL A 100 -2.50 -1.27 15.49
CA VAL A 100 -1.15 -1.85 15.50
C VAL A 100 -1.05 -3.03 16.50
N GLY A 101 -1.65 -2.88 17.67
CA GLY A 101 -1.70 -3.90 18.73
C GLY A 101 -2.48 -5.18 18.38
N SER A 102 -3.26 -5.17 17.29
CA SER A 102 -4.09 -6.30 16.84
C SER A 102 -3.78 -6.77 15.42
N VAL A 103 -2.76 -6.22 14.76
CA VAL A 103 -2.26 -6.71 13.46
C VAL A 103 -1.91 -8.21 13.57
N ASN A 104 -2.39 -9.00 12.61
CA ASN A 104 -2.11 -10.44 12.60
C ASN A 104 -0.68 -10.69 12.08
N ASN A 105 0.16 -11.27 12.94
CA ASN A 105 1.57 -11.52 12.66
C ASN A 105 1.82 -12.55 11.56
N ILE A 106 0.94 -13.55 11.41
CA ILE A 106 1.07 -14.58 10.37
C ILE A 106 0.76 -13.99 9.00
N ILE A 107 -0.31 -13.19 8.89
CA ILE A 107 -0.67 -12.53 7.62
C ILE A 107 0.46 -11.59 7.20
N LEU A 108 0.98 -10.75 8.11
CA LEU A 108 2.09 -9.83 7.79
C LEU A 108 3.35 -10.60 7.36
N PHE A 109 3.69 -11.68 8.06
CA PHE A 109 4.82 -12.54 7.71
C PHE A 109 4.68 -13.14 6.31
N GLU A 110 3.49 -13.62 5.94
CA GLU A 110 3.22 -14.17 4.62
C GLU A 110 3.34 -13.10 3.51
N LEU A 111 2.83 -11.88 3.77
CA LEU A 111 2.98 -10.73 2.87
C LEU A 111 4.45 -10.40 2.61
N VAL A 112 5.24 -10.19 3.67
CA VAL A 112 6.67 -9.86 3.56
C VAL A 112 7.45 -10.96 2.83
N ASN A 113 7.22 -12.23 3.16
CA ASN A 113 8.03 -13.31 2.60
C ASN A 113 7.70 -13.68 1.16
N SER A 114 6.44 -13.52 0.74
CA SER A 114 5.95 -14.10 -0.50
C SER A 114 5.52 -13.08 -1.55
N PHE A 115 5.28 -11.82 -1.16
CA PHE A 115 4.61 -10.84 -2.01
C PHE A 115 5.37 -9.52 -2.21
N LEU A 116 6.61 -9.42 -1.73
CA LEU A 116 7.51 -8.32 -2.11
C LEU A 116 8.02 -8.46 -3.56
N GLY A 117 8.30 -7.33 -4.20
CA GLY A 117 8.83 -7.25 -5.56
C GLY A 117 7.78 -7.50 -6.65
N ILE A 118 6.50 -7.31 -6.33
CA ILE A 118 5.39 -7.48 -7.29
C ILE A 118 5.10 -6.18 -8.03
N SER A 119 5.06 -5.08 -7.27
CA SER A 119 4.84 -3.72 -7.76
C SER A 119 5.12 -2.75 -6.62
N GLU A 120 5.67 -1.59 -6.94
CA GLU A 120 5.99 -0.52 -5.99
C GLU A 120 4.85 -0.21 -5.01
N TYR A 121 3.61 -0.06 -5.50
CA TYR A 121 2.47 0.23 -4.61
C TYR A 121 2.18 -0.87 -3.57
N ILE A 122 2.26 -2.15 -3.97
CA ILE A 122 2.06 -3.28 -3.04
C ILE A 122 3.20 -3.33 -2.03
N ASP A 123 4.44 -3.14 -2.50
CA ASP A 123 5.64 -3.16 -1.66
C ASP A 123 5.57 -2.03 -0.62
N GLY A 124 5.24 -0.81 -1.05
CA GLY A 124 5.03 0.34 -0.16
C GLY A 124 3.92 0.11 0.88
N LEU A 125 2.82 -0.55 0.51
CA LEU A 125 1.78 -0.93 1.48
C LEU A 125 2.29 -1.93 2.53
N ILE A 126 3.01 -2.97 2.11
CA ILE A 126 3.58 -3.98 3.01
C ILE A 126 4.59 -3.33 3.97
N ILE A 127 5.48 -2.49 3.43
CA ILE A 127 6.49 -1.75 4.19
C ILE A 127 5.82 -0.81 5.21
N SER A 128 4.77 -0.08 4.81
CA SER A 128 4.01 0.79 5.70
C SER A 128 3.43 0.05 6.90
N ILE A 129 2.81 -1.13 6.68
CA ILE A 129 2.24 -1.95 7.76
C ILE A 129 3.33 -2.43 8.72
N LEU A 130 4.47 -2.89 8.18
CA LEU A 130 5.58 -3.34 9.01
C LEU A 130 6.22 -2.18 9.77
N ASN A 131 6.36 -1.00 9.17
CA ASN A 131 6.88 0.21 9.82
C ASN A 131 6.05 0.58 11.05
N SER A 132 4.72 0.62 10.91
CA SER A 132 3.84 0.88 12.05
C SER A 132 3.97 -0.18 13.15
N THR A 133 4.24 -1.42 12.77
CA THR A 133 4.41 -2.54 13.73
C THR A 133 5.75 -2.46 14.47
N VAL A 134 6.85 -2.24 13.75
CA VAL A 134 8.21 -2.15 14.30
C VAL A 134 8.38 -0.91 15.17
N ASN A 135 7.92 0.24 14.67
CA ASN A 135 8.11 1.54 15.33
C ASN A 135 6.95 1.93 16.25
N ALA A 136 6.03 0.99 16.55
CA ALA A 136 4.83 1.25 17.36
C ALA A 136 5.15 2.02 18.65
N SER A 137 6.11 1.53 19.44
CA SER A 137 6.50 2.15 20.71
C SER A 137 7.11 3.54 20.54
N GLN A 138 7.91 3.76 19.50
CA GLN A 138 8.51 5.07 19.21
C GLN A 138 7.46 6.10 18.80
N LEU A 139 6.37 5.66 18.17
CA LEU A 139 5.23 6.47 17.77
C LEU A 139 4.18 6.63 18.90
N GLY A 140 4.46 6.15 20.12
CA GLY A 140 3.53 6.21 21.25
C GLY A 140 2.36 5.23 21.16
N CYS A 141 2.39 4.28 20.21
CA CYS A 141 1.39 3.24 20.04
C CYS A 141 1.71 2.00 20.88
N LYS A 142 0.66 1.29 21.30
CA LYS A 142 0.81 0.00 22.01
C LYS A 142 1.37 -1.06 21.06
N ALA A 143 2.60 -1.51 21.33
CA ALA A 143 3.22 -2.59 20.58
C ALA A 143 2.42 -3.90 20.69
N ASN A 144 2.44 -4.67 19.60
CA ASN A 144 1.74 -5.95 19.52
C ASN A 144 2.60 -7.07 20.09
N LYS A 145 2.20 -7.57 21.26
CA LYS A 145 2.92 -8.61 22.02
C LYS A 145 3.08 -9.95 21.28
N LYS A 146 2.33 -10.19 20.19
CA LYS A 146 2.45 -11.42 19.39
C LYS A 146 3.67 -11.40 18.47
N PHE A 147 4.21 -10.22 18.17
CA PHE A 147 5.46 -10.11 17.43
C PHE A 147 6.63 -10.26 18.39
N ARG A 148 7.43 -11.31 18.19
CA ARG A 148 8.73 -11.46 18.84
C ARG A 148 9.77 -10.66 18.07
N ASN A 149 10.76 -10.13 18.78
CA ASN A 149 11.81 -9.30 18.18
C ASN A 149 12.55 -10.06 17.07
N GLU A 150 12.85 -11.34 17.26
CA GLU A 150 13.56 -12.14 16.26
C GLU A 150 12.71 -12.30 14.99
N SER A 151 11.39 -12.45 15.12
CA SER A 151 10.49 -12.57 13.96
C SER A 151 10.41 -11.28 13.15
N LEU A 152 10.39 -10.13 13.84
CA LEU A 152 10.43 -8.81 13.18
C LEU A 152 11.78 -8.59 12.48
N GLU A 153 12.89 -8.89 13.15
CA GLU A 153 14.23 -8.78 12.58
C GLU A 153 14.38 -9.60 11.30
N GLN A 154 13.85 -10.83 11.28
CA GLN A 154 13.84 -11.67 10.06
C GLN A 154 13.04 -11.04 8.92
N MET A 155 11.91 -10.40 9.21
CA MET A 155 11.14 -9.67 8.19
C MET A 155 11.89 -8.44 7.66
N VAL A 156 12.60 -7.72 8.53
CA VAL A 156 13.46 -6.59 8.13
C VAL A 156 14.63 -7.06 7.25
N LYS A 157 15.29 -8.15 7.64
CA LYS A 157 16.33 -8.80 6.81
C LYS A 157 15.78 -9.26 5.47
N LYS A 158 14.53 -9.77 5.43
CA LYS A 158 13.87 -10.16 4.18
C LYS A 158 13.62 -8.98 3.26
N ILE A 159 13.18 -7.82 3.78
CA ILE A 159 12.99 -6.59 2.97
C ILE A 159 14.32 -6.14 2.38
N ARG A 160 15.40 -6.10 3.19
CA ARG A 160 16.75 -5.76 2.71
C ARG A 160 17.20 -6.64 1.54
N ALA A 161 16.92 -7.95 1.62
CA ALA A 161 17.34 -8.92 0.61
C ALA A 161 16.41 -9.00 -0.61
N SER A 162 15.26 -8.33 -0.58
CA SER A 162 14.28 -8.35 -1.68
C SER A 162 14.64 -7.33 -2.76
N ASN A 163 14.41 -7.69 -4.02
CA ASN A 163 14.51 -6.76 -5.14
C ASN A 163 13.22 -5.90 -5.21
N ILE A 164 13.22 -4.79 -4.48
CA ILE A 164 12.16 -3.77 -4.48
C ILE A 164 12.68 -2.48 -5.11
N ASP A 165 11.74 -1.63 -5.54
CA ASP A 165 12.04 -0.32 -6.10
C ASP A 165 12.79 0.59 -5.12
N ASP A 166 13.56 1.53 -5.66
CA ASP A 166 14.39 2.47 -4.92
C ASP A 166 13.58 3.37 -3.98
N THR A 167 12.39 3.80 -4.41
CA THR A 167 11.43 4.52 -3.56
C THR A 167 11.03 3.67 -2.35
N CYS A 168 10.76 2.39 -2.58
CA CYS A 168 10.41 1.45 -1.51
C CYS A 168 11.58 1.18 -0.56
N LYS A 169 12.83 1.16 -1.05
CA LYS A 169 14.03 1.05 -0.19
C LYS A 169 14.12 2.22 0.78
N ILE A 170 13.84 3.44 0.31
CA ILE A 170 13.83 4.64 1.17
C ILE A 170 12.69 4.60 2.18
N LEU A 171 11.49 4.22 1.75
CA LEU A 171 10.33 4.04 2.66
C LEU A 171 10.58 2.97 3.72
N ALA A 172 11.47 2.01 3.47
CA ALA A 172 11.86 0.97 4.42
C ALA A 172 12.87 1.44 5.47
N LEU A 173 13.53 2.60 5.32
CA LEU A 173 14.57 3.07 6.23
C LEU A 173 14.17 3.05 7.72
N PRO A 174 12.96 3.50 8.10
CA PRO A 174 12.55 3.49 9.51
C PRO A 174 12.53 2.09 10.15
N LEU A 175 12.40 1.01 9.36
CA LEU A 175 12.42 -0.38 9.85
C LEU A 175 13.75 -0.75 10.50
N TYR A 176 14.85 -0.20 9.97
CA TYR A 176 16.20 -0.56 10.38
C TYR A 176 16.64 0.15 11.66
N THR A 177 15.87 1.12 12.18
CA THR A 177 16.24 1.86 13.40
C THR A 177 16.27 0.98 14.66
N GLN A 178 15.48 -0.10 14.68
CA GLN A 178 15.39 -1.00 15.83
C GLN A 178 16.40 -2.15 15.79
N TYR A 179 16.98 -2.44 14.63
CA TYR A 179 17.76 -3.66 14.38
C TYR A 179 19.14 -3.32 13.82
N ASP A 180 20.15 -4.11 14.16
CA ASP A 180 21.49 -3.96 13.57
C ASP A 180 21.53 -4.61 12.18
N VAL A 181 20.86 -3.96 11.23
CA VAL A 181 20.77 -4.39 9.84
C VAL A 181 21.07 -3.16 8.98
N GLU A 182 22.18 -3.21 8.26
CA GLU A 182 22.55 -2.14 7.34
C GLU A 182 21.52 -2.05 6.19
N PRO A 183 20.87 -0.90 5.99
CA PRO A 183 19.94 -0.71 4.88
C PRO A 183 20.66 -0.72 3.53
N VAL A 184 19.90 -0.96 2.47
CA VAL A 184 20.35 -0.75 1.09
C VAL A 184 19.61 0.47 0.56
N LEU A 185 20.36 1.44 0.07
CA LEU A 185 19.78 2.60 -0.60
C LEU A 185 19.39 2.28 -2.03
N GLY A 186 18.34 2.95 -2.48
CA GLY A 186 18.09 3.16 -3.89
C GLY A 186 18.70 4.47 -4.38
N GLU A 187 18.82 4.61 -5.70
CA GLU A 187 19.14 5.88 -6.33
C GLU A 187 17.82 6.68 -6.48
N VAL A 188 17.51 7.53 -5.49
CA VAL A 188 16.36 8.44 -5.60
C VAL A 188 16.81 9.87 -5.38
N ASP A 189 16.40 10.73 -6.30
CA ASP A 189 16.62 12.15 -6.22
C ASP A 189 15.56 12.81 -5.32
N ILE A 190 15.92 13.02 -4.05
CA ILE A 190 15.03 13.61 -3.04
C ILE A 190 14.96 15.13 -3.24
N GLN A 191 14.01 15.55 -4.07
CA GLN A 191 13.66 16.95 -4.32
C GLN A 191 12.76 17.56 -3.23
N ASN A 192 12.67 18.90 -3.18
CA ASN A 192 11.78 19.63 -2.26
C ASN A 192 10.31 19.67 -2.72
N THR A 193 9.74 18.54 -3.12
CA THR A 193 8.35 18.46 -3.60
C THR A 193 7.46 17.76 -2.59
N LEU A 194 6.14 17.95 -2.70
CA LEU A 194 5.16 17.26 -1.86
C LEU A 194 5.29 15.73 -2.00
N ASP A 195 5.53 15.25 -3.22
CA ASP A 195 5.68 13.82 -3.52
C ASP A 195 6.90 13.20 -2.82
N ASN A 196 8.00 13.96 -2.72
CA ASN A 196 9.26 13.49 -2.14
C ASN A 196 9.40 13.78 -0.65
N PHE A 197 8.50 14.59 -0.07
CA PHE A 197 8.57 14.96 1.34
C PHE A 197 8.58 13.73 2.27
N PHE A 198 7.74 12.72 1.99
CA PHE A 198 7.72 11.49 2.77
C PHE A 198 9.02 10.69 2.70
N LEU A 199 9.73 10.75 1.56
CA LEU A 199 11.04 10.11 1.40
C LEU A 199 12.10 10.83 2.23
N PHE A 200 12.08 12.17 2.18
CA PHE A 200 12.93 13.01 3.01
C PHE A 200 12.72 12.75 4.52
N GLU A 201 11.46 12.65 4.96
CA GLU A 201 11.14 12.31 6.35
C GLU A 201 11.67 10.93 6.75
N CYS A 202 11.60 9.93 5.87
CA CYS A 202 12.13 8.59 6.14
C CYS A 202 13.66 8.61 6.34
N VAL A 203 14.40 9.37 5.51
CA VAL A 203 15.85 9.55 5.67
C VAL A 203 16.18 10.26 6.98
N CYS A 204 15.48 11.36 7.28
CA CYS A 204 15.69 12.13 8.51
C CYS A 204 15.37 11.30 9.77
N TYR A 205 14.27 10.54 9.75
CA TYR A 205 13.90 9.64 10.84
C TYR A 205 14.98 8.59 11.07
N TYR A 206 15.45 7.94 10.02
CA TYR A 206 16.52 6.96 10.12
C TYR A 206 17.81 7.57 10.67
N ALA A 207 18.26 8.71 10.12
CA ALA A 207 19.46 9.39 10.59
C ALA A 207 19.40 9.76 12.09
N LYS A 208 18.22 10.16 12.58
CA LYS A 208 18.01 10.54 13.99
C LYS A 208 18.01 9.35 14.94
N TYR A 209 17.42 8.23 14.54
CA TYR A 209 17.17 7.09 15.43
C TYR A 209 18.06 5.87 15.17
N CYS A 210 18.88 5.88 14.13
CA CYS A 210 19.85 4.82 13.87
C CYS A 210 20.85 4.74 15.01
N LYS A 211 21.11 3.52 15.49
CA LYS A 211 22.07 3.26 16.57
C LYS A 211 23.52 3.21 16.08
N ASN A 212 23.73 3.00 14.79
CA ASN A 212 25.06 2.86 14.19
C ASN A 212 25.37 4.04 13.28
N GLU A 213 26.27 4.91 13.73
CA GLU A 213 26.68 6.11 13.00
C GLU A 213 27.31 5.80 11.63
N SER A 214 28.02 4.66 11.50
CA SER A 214 28.68 4.33 10.23
C SER A 214 27.66 4.11 9.10
N TYR A 215 26.52 3.47 9.41
CA TYR A 215 25.44 3.30 8.44
C TYR A 215 24.85 4.64 8.00
N VAL A 216 24.72 5.60 8.93
CA VAL A 216 24.19 6.93 8.62
C VAL A 216 25.14 7.69 7.69
N ARG A 217 26.44 7.69 7.98
CA ARG A 217 27.46 8.36 7.15
C ARG A 217 27.50 7.83 5.71
N ASN A 218 27.30 6.53 5.54
CA ASN A 218 27.27 5.90 4.21
C ASN A 218 25.94 6.15 3.47
N LEU A 219 24.87 6.50 4.18
CA LEU A 219 23.51 6.54 3.65
C LEU A 219 22.98 7.95 3.37
N ILE A 220 23.41 8.97 4.12
CA ILE A 220 22.84 10.30 3.93
C ILE A 220 23.20 10.82 2.51
N PRO A 221 22.21 11.20 1.68
CA PRO A 221 22.48 11.82 0.39
C PRO A 221 23.36 13.06 0.55
N GLN A 222 24.44 13.14 -0.21
CA GLN A 222 25.41 14.26 -0.16
C GLN A 222 25.11 15.34 -1.21
N ASN A 223 23.96 15.30 -1.88
CA ASN A 223 23.60 16.31 -2.87
C ASN A 223 23.26 17.65 -2.17
N GLU A 224 23.55 18.77 -2.84
CA GLU A 224 23.41 20.11 -2.25
C GLU A 224 21.95 20.43 -1.88
N ILE A 225 20.99 19.95 -2.68
CA ILE A 225 19.55 20.16 -2.48
C ILE A 225 19.09 19.53 -1.17
N PHE A 226 19.43 18.27 -0.93
CA PHE A 226 19.11 17.54 0.29
C PHE A 226 19.75 18.22 1.51
N ILE A 227 21.02 18.61 1.42
CA ILE A 227 21.73 19.28 2.53
C ILE A 227 21.06 20.63 2.86
N ALA A 228 20.69 21.42 1.86
CA ALA A 228 20.00 22.69 2.05
C ALA A 228 18.63 22.48 2.72
N ASN A 229 17.87 21.50 2.26
CA ASN A 229 16.57 21.11 2.82
C ASN A 229 16.68 20.59 4.26
N LEU A 230 17.67 19.75 4.53
CA LEU A 230 17.96 19.26 5.88
C LEU A 230 18.31 20.41 6.84
N SER A 231 19.13 21.36 6.39
CA SER A 231 19.46 22.55 7.17
C SER A 231 18.21 23.37 7.52
N ARG A 232 17.33 23.63 6.54
CA ARG A 232 16.05 24.32 6.76
C ARG A 232 15.14 23.54 7.72
N PHE A 233 15.09 22.21 7.60
CA PHE A 233 14.30 21.33 8.47
C PHE A 233 14.76 21.39 9.93
N ILE A 234 16.08 21.32 10.16
CA ILE A 234 16.66 21.44 11.50
C ILE A 234 16.36 22.82 12.11
N GLN A 235 16.41 23.88 11.29
CA GLN A 235 16.12 25.25 11.70
C GLN A 235 14.62 25.56 11.87
N LYS A 236 13.73 24.58 11.63
CA LYS A 236 12.26 24.74 11.63
C LYS A 236 11.74 25.78 10.62
N ASN A 237 12.51 26.03 9.56
CA ASN A 237 12.18 26.95 8.47
C ASN A 237 12.00 26.18 7.16
N PHE A 238 11.51 24.94 7.24
CA PHE A 238 11.31 24.09 6.08
C PHE A 238 9.92 24.30 5.50
N GLU A 239 9.89 24.69 4.23
CA GLU A 239 8.67 24.83 3.44
C GLU A 239 8.80 23.93 2.21
N ILE A 240 7.77 23.10 2.00
CA ILE A 240 7.63 22.29 0.80
C ILE A 240 7.33 23.24 -0.35
N GLU A 241 8.07 23.14 -1.46
CA GLU A 241 7.77 23.96 -2.63
C GLU A 241 6.38 23.61 -3.15
N ALA A 242 5.56 24.64 -3.31
CA ALA A 242 4.25 24.53 -3.91
C ALA A 242 4.42 24.02 -5.35
N THR A 243 4.23 22.72 -5.52
CA THR A 243 4.15 22.12 -6.84
C THR A 243 2.75 22.41 -7.35
N SER A 244 2.65 23.31 -8.33
CA SER A 244 1.45 23.43 -9.16
C SER A 244 1.39 22.22 -10.11
N GLN A 245 1.34 21.00 -9.55
CA GLN A 245 0.88 19.87 -10.33
C GLN A 245 -0.63 20.09 -10.47
N THR A 246 -1.03 20.73 -11.55
CA THR A 246 -2.34 20.46 -12.12
C THR A 246 -2.34 18.97 -12.42
N THR A 247 -2.90 18.18 -11.50
CA THR A 247 -3.31 16.83 -11.85
C THR A 247 -4.30 17.05 -12.99
N GLU A 248 -3.88 16.78 -14.22
CA GLU A 248 -4.84 16.58 -15.30
C GLU A 248 -5.65 15.37 -14.87
N LEU A 249 -6.74 15.63 -14.15
CA LEU A 249 -7.86 14.71 -14.07
C LEU A 249 -8.21 14.48 -15.53
N CYS A 250 -7.74 13.36 -16.07
CA CYS A 250 -7.97 12.96 -17.44
C CYS A 250 -9.44 12.55 -17.55
N LEU A 251 -10.32 13.56 -17.49
CA LEU A 251 -11.77 13.44 -17.63
C LEU A 251 -12.11 12.87 -19.01
N GLU A 252 -11.18 12.98 -19.97
CA GLU A 252 -11.26 12.45 -21.33
C GLU A 252 -9.96 11.74 -21.74
N ASP A 253 -9.60 10.65 -21.06
CA ASP A 253 -8.51 9.80 -21.53
C ASP A 253 -8.87 9.14 -22.87
N ARG A 254 -8.30 9.65 -23.96
CA ARG A 254 -8.52 9.10 -25.31
C ARG A 254 -7.75 7.80 -25.57
N GLU A 255 -6.80 7.43 -24.72
CA GLU A 255 -6.11 6.14 -24.82
C GLU A 255 -7.09 4.98 -24.57
N ILE A 256 -8.18 5.21 -23.83
CA ILE A 256 -9.23 4.20 -23.66
C ILE A 256 -9.85 3.78 -25.00
N TYR A 257 -9.93 4.68 -25.98
CA TYR A 257 -10.44 4.35 -27.31
C TYR A 257 -9.48 3.43 -28.06
N LYS A 258 -8.17 3.59 -27.87
CA LYS A 258 -7.17 2.67 -28.45
C LYS A 258 -7.28 1.29 -27.82
N LEU A 259 -7.41 1.19 -26.49
CA LEU A 259 -7.60 -0.09 -25.81
C LEU A 259 -8.91 -0.79 -26.21
N ILE A 260 -9.98 -0.02 -26.41
CA ILE A 260 -11.26 -0.55 -26.93
C ILE A 260 -11.08 -1.06 -28.36
N LEU A 261 -10.35 -0.33 -29.20
CA LEU A 261 -10.07 -0.72 -30.59
C LEU A 261 -9.23 -2.01 -30.63
N GLU A 262 -8.16 -2.08 -29.85
CA GLU A 262 -7.34 -3.28 -29.72
C GLU A 262 -8.18 -4.46 -29.26
N ALA A 263 -8.96 -4.31 -28.19
CA ALA A 263 -9.84 -5.36 -27.68
C ALA A 263 -10.90 -5.79 -28.70
N TYR A 264 -11.43 -4.84 -29.48
CA TYR A 264 -12.33 -5.13 -30.59
C TYR A 264 -11.64 -5.97 -31.66
N GLU A 265 -10.39 -5.66 -32.03
CA GLU A 265 -9.63 -6.39 -33.05
C GLU A 265 -9.38 -7.86 -32.71
N ILE A 266 -9.13 -8.17 -31.43
CA ILE A 266 -8.92 -9.55 -30.95
C ILE A 266 -10.22 -10.28 -30.60
N ALA A 267 -11.37 -9.59 -30.56
CA ALA A 267 -12.63 -10.22 -30.19
C ALA A 267 -13.12 -11.21 -31.26
N PRO A 268 -13.48 -12.45 -30.90
CA PRO A 268 -13.96 -13.46 -31.84
C PRO A 268 -15.37 -13.15 -32.40
N ASP A 269 -16.18 -12.38 -31.67
CA ASP A 269 -17.49 -11.91 -32.12
C ASP A 269 -17.59 -10.39 -31.95
N LYS A 270 -17.45 -9.69 -33.07
CA LYS A 270 -17.43 -8.23 -33.17
C LYS A 270 -18.79 -7.61 -32.81
N ASN A 271 -19.88 -8.27 -33.14
CA ASN A 271 -21.23 -7.76 -32.90
C ASN A 271 -21.60 -7.87 -31.43
N LYS A 272 -21.28 -9.01 -30.80
CA LYS A 272 -21.44 -9.19 -29.36
C LYS A 272 -20.57 -8.22 -28.56
N PHE A 273 -19.33 -7.99 -28.99
CA PHE A 273 -18.46 -6.99 -28.37
C PHE A 273 -19.08 -5.59 -28.41
N LYS A 274 -19.55 -5.15 -29.59
CA LYS A 274 -20.24 -3.84 -29.74
C LYS A 274 -21.47 -3.73 -28.86
N SER A 275 -22.31 -4.77 -28.81
CA SER A 275 -23.52 -4.78 -27.97
C SER A 275 -23.18 -4.63 -26.49
N ASN A 276 -22.19 -5.38 -26.00
CA ASN A 276 -21.75 -5.31 -24.60
C ASN A 276 -21.12 -3.95 -24.27
N LEU A 277 -20.36 -3.37 -25.19
CA LEU A 277 -19.75 -2.05 -25.00
C LEU A 277 -20.83 -0.95 -24.95
N LEU A 278 -21.82 -0.99 -25.85
CA LEU A 278 -22.95 -0.08 -25.85
C LEU A 278 -23.77 -0.20 -24.57
N GLU A 279 -24.04 -1.42 -24.11
CA GLU A 279 -24.73 -1.67 -22.85
C GLU A 279 -23.94 -1.11 -21.66
N TYR A 280 -22.64 -1.35 -21.63
CA TYR A 280 -21.74 -0.79 -20.62
C TYR A 280 -21.78 0.75 -20.62
N ILE A 281 -21.58 1.40 -21.77
CA ILE A 281 -21.61 2.87 -21.91
C ILE A 281 -22.97 3.42 -21.48
N SER A 282 -24.06 2.78 -21.92
CA SER A 282 -25.44 3.19 -21.58
C SER A 282 -25.73 3.07 -20.08
N SER A 283 -25.03 2.17 -19.38
CA SER A 283 -25.14 1.95 -17.93
C SER A 283 -24.34 2.94 -17.08
N LEU A 284 -23.50 3.78 -17.68
CA LEU A 284 -22.67 4.78 -16.97
C LEU A 284 -23.45 6.03 -16.50
N LYS A 285 -24.78 6.05 -16.65
CA LYS A 285 -25.67 7.10 -16.12
C LYS A 285 -25.72 7.14 -14.59
#